data_AF-A0A662ZDJ2-F1
#
_entry.id   AF-A0A662ZDJ2-F1
#
_cell.length_a   1.000
_cell.length_b   1.000
_cell.length_c   1.000
_cell.angle_alpha   90.00
_cell.angle_beta   90.00
_cell.angle_gamma   90.00
#
_symmetry.space_group_name_H-M   'P 1'
#
loop_
_entity.id
_entity.type
_entity.pdbx_description
1 polymer ?
#
loop_
_entity_poly.entity_id
_entity_poly.type
_entity_poly.pdbx_seq_one_letter_code
_entity_poly.pdbx_strand_id
1 'polypeptide(L)'
;MAVDGETGESHDELIGKAPSCEIPDNIKSEYIDMLVKRTSDSGNEVIARVVRVRNPDGEFSYYGTNLPMDKIPAKAVYLLYRRRWEGSELTFKALQSGDGMRTINSILLDVIITFILV
;
A
#
# COMPACT_ATOMS: atom_id res chain seq x y z
N MET A 1 23.09 -24.98 47.52
CA MET A 1 22.46 -23.68 47.18
C MET A 1 22.11 -23.75 45.72
N ALA A 2 20.82 -23.73 45.43
CA ALA A 2 20.26 -23.67 44.09
C ALA A 2 20.65 -22.36 43.40
N VAL A 3 20.86 -22.39 42.08
CA VAL A 3 20.02 -21.65 41.12
C VAL A 3 19.96 -22.48 39.83
N ASP A 4 18.77 -23.01 39.57
CA ASP A 4 18.32 -23.54 38.29
C ASP A 4 18.01 -22.42 37.30
N GLY A 5 18.05 -22.75 36.00
CA GLY A 5 17.31 -22.08 34.93
C GLY A 5 18.00 -20.85 34.31
N GLU A 6 17.86 -20.54 33.03
CA GLU A 6 17.06 -21.12 31.97
C GLU A 6 17.65 -20.62 30.63
N THR A 7 17.62 -21.54 29.65
CA THR A 7 17.39 -21.33 28.22
C THR A 7 17.57 -19.94 27.61
N GLY A 8 18.40 -19.88 26.56
CA GLY A 8 18.48 -18.74 25.66
C GLY A 8 17.10 -18.31 25.16
N GLU A 9 16.80 -17.03 25.34
CA GLU A 9 15.67 -16.40 24.69
C GLU A 9 16.03 -16.21 23.22
N SER A 10 15.57 -17.17 22.41
CA SER A 10 15.40 -16.96 20.98
C SER A 10 14.55 -15.71 20.82
N HIS A 11 15.06 -14.75 20.05
CA HIS A 11 14.27 -13.66 19.50
C HIS A 11 12.89 -14.18 19.11
N ASP A 12 11.84 -13.63 19.71
CA ASP A 12 10.48 -13.78 19.17
C ASP A 12 10.54 -13.20 17.75
N GLU A 13 10.82 -14.05 16.77
CA GLU A 13 10.58 -13.74 15.38
C GLU A 13 9.11 -13.35 15.31
N LEU A 14 8.84 -12.10 14.90
CA LEU A 14 7.50 -11.64 14.61
C LEU A 14 6.91 -12.57 13.54
N ILE A 15 6.17 -13.60 13.95
CA ILE A 15 5.46 -14.52 13.07
C ILE A 15 4.24 -13.79 12.51
N GLY A 16 4.50 -12.77 11.69
CA GLY A 16 3.51 -12.14 10.84
C GLY A 16 3.33 -13.00 9.61
N LYS A 17 2.16 -13.62 9.44
CA LYS A 17 1.81 -14.24 8.16
C LYS A 17 1.78 -13.13 7.12
N ALA A 18 2.64 -13.21 6.10
CA ALA A 18 2.61 -12.27 4.98
C ALA A 18 1.17 -12.22 4.43
N PRO A 19 0.60 -11.03 4.18
CA PRO A 19 -0.76 -10.93 3.68
C PRO A 19 -0.86 -11.74 2.39
N SER A 20 -1.79 -12.70 2.35
CA SER A 20 -1.95 -13.58 1.21
C SER A 20 -2.28 -12.72 -0.01
N CYS A 21 -1.42 -12.80 -1.02
CA CYS A 21 -1.60 -12.13 -2.30
C CYS A 21 -2.66 -12.79 -3.18
N GLU A 22 -3.23 -13.89 -2.70
CA GLU A 22 -4.26 -14.65 -3.38
C GLU A 22 -5.57 -13.88 -3.34
N ILE A 23 -6.12 -13.64 -4.53
CA ILE A 23 -7.40 -13.00 -4.72
C ILE A 23 -8.45 -14.07 -4.44
N PRO A 24 -9.37 -13.85 -3.49
CA PRO A 24 -10.52 -14.73 -3.34
C PRO A 24 -11.31 -14.78 -4.67
N ASP A 25 -11.53 -15.97 -5.23
CA ASP A 25 -12.23 -16.19 -6.51
C ASP A 25 -13.68 -15.63 -6.54
N ASN A 26 -14.20 -15.25 -5.38
CA ASN A 26 -15.52 -14.67 -5.19
C ASN A 26 -15.60 -13.16 -5.47
N ILE A 27 -14.49 -12.46 -5.73
CA ILE A 27 -14.51 -11.03 -6.07
C ILE A 27 -14.84 -10.85 -7.56
N LYS A 28 -16.14 -10.78 -7.88
CA LYS A 28 -16.65 -10.37 -9.20
C LYS A 28 -16.67 -8.85 -9.33
N SER A 29 -15.51 -8.22 -9.38
CA SER A 29 -15.41 -6.78 -9.66
C SER A 29 -15.59 -6.51 -11.16
N GLU A 30 -16.56 -5.67 -11.50
CA GLU A 30 -16.70 -5.13 -12.86
C GLU A 30 -15.71 -3.96 -13.03
N TYR A 31 -14.78 -4.08 -13.99
CA TYR A 31 -13.76 -3.08 -14.31
C TYR A 31 -14.17 -2.32 -15.57
N ILE A 32 -14.32 -1.01 -15.46
CA ILE A 32 -14.72 -0.16 -16.57
C ILE A 32 -13.61 0.84 -16.83
N ASP A 33 -13.06 0.80 -18.04
CA ASP A 33 -12.01 1.70 -18.49
C ASP A 33 -12.62 2.93 -19.17
N MET A 34 -12.21 4.12 -18.78
CA MET A 34 -12.80 5.37 -19.23
C MET A 34 -11.71 6.39 -19.57
N LEU A 35 -12.02 7.28 -20.52
CA LEU A 35 -11.24 8.48 -20.78
C LEU A 35 -12.06 9.68 -20.34
N VAL A 36 -11.55 10.44 -19.38
CA VAL A 36 -12.18 11.64 -18.85
C VAL A 36 -11.45 12.86 -19.42
N LYS A 37 -12.20 13.72 -20.09
CA LYS A 37 -11.71 15.02 -20.52
C LYS A 37 -11.89 16.02 -19.37
N ARG A 38 -10.81 16.66 -18.95
CA ARG A 38 -10.82 17.76 -18.01
C ARG A 38 -10.26 19.00 -18.69
N THR A 39 -11.02 20.09 -18.67
CA THR A 39 -10.49 21.41 -19.03
C THR A 39 -9.72 21.94 -17.82
N SER A 40 -8.44 22.23 -18.02
CA SER A 40 -7.62 22.88 -16.99
C SER A 40 -7.98 24.36 -16.86
N ASP A 41 -7.57 24.98 -15.75
CA ASP A 41 -7.84 26.40 -15.48
C ASP A 41 -7.19 27.35 -16.51
N SER A 42 -6.17 26.87 -17.25
CA SER A 42 -5.55 27.57 -18.37
C SER A 42 -6.26 27.38 -19.71
N GLY A 43 -7.41 26.70 -19.73
CA GLY A 43 -8.20 26.43 -20.94
C GLY A 43 -7.71 25.23 -21.77
N ASN A 44 -6.59 24.60 -21.39
CA ASN A 44 -6.08 23.41 -22.08
C ASN A 44 -6.90 22.17 -21.72
N GLU A 45 -7.26 21.37 -22.71
CA GLU A 45 -7.87 20.06 -22.52
C GLU A 45 -6.83 19.02 -22.10
N VAL A 46 -7.11 18.30 -21.02
CA VAL A 46 -6.31 17.17 -20.54
C VAL A 46 -7.20 15.93 -20.55
N ILE A 47 -6.75 14.88 -21.25
CA ILE A 47 -7.41 13.57 -21.24
C ILE A 47 -6.72 12.72 -20.17
N ALA A 48 -7.47 12.34 -19.14
CA ALA A 48 -7.02 11.42 -18.11
C ALA A 48 -7.72 10.07 -18.28
N ARG A 49 -6.95 8.98 -18.17
CA ARG A 49 -7.55 7.65 -18.08
C ARG A 49 -8.04 7.42 -16.66
N VAL A 50 -9.25 6.89 -16.53
CA VAL A 50 -9.87 6.58 -15.24
C VAL A 50 -10.43 5.17 -15.30
N VAL A 51 -10.01 4.34 -14.34
CA VAL A 51 -10.59 3.00 -14.14
C VAL A 51 -11.64 3.09 -13.05
N ARG A 52 -12.87 2.71 -13.37
CA ARG A 52 -13.97 2.58 -12.41
C ARG A 52 -14.16 1.11 -12.03
N VAL A 53 -14.29 0.84 -10.74
CA VAL A 53 -14.47 -0.52 -10.20
C VAL A 53 -15.70 -0.54 -9.32
N ARG A 54 -16.60 -1.51 -9.57
CA ARG A 54 -17.74 -1.76 -8.68
C ARG A 54 -17.29 -2.52 -7.43
N ASN A 55 -17.58 -1.96 -6.27
CA ASN A 55 -17.31 -2.56 -4.98
C ASN A 55 -18.42 -3.55 -4.59
N PRO A 56 -18.17 -4.47 -3.62
CA PRO A 56 -19.18 -5.41 -3.13
C PRO A 56 -20.42 -4.75 -2.51
N ASP A 57 -20.28 -3.53 -1.98
CA ASP A 57 -21.36 -2.70 -1.46
C ASP A 57 -22.25 -2.08 -2.56
N GLY A 58 -21.87 -2.25 -3.83
CA GLY A 58 -22.58 -1.71 -4.99
C GLY A 58 -22.12 -0.33 -5.42
N GLU A 59 -21.26 0.34 -4.65
CA GLU A 59 -20.69 1.65 -4.98
C GLU A 59 -19.55 1.54 -6.00
N PHE A 60 -19.09 2.69 -6.50
CA PHE A 60 -17.99 2.76 -7.46
C PHE A 60 -16.79 3.50 -6.89
N SER A 61 -15.62 2.87 -7.02
CA SER A 61 -14.33 3.51 -6.81
C SER A 61 -13.69 3.91 -8.13
N TYR A 62 -12.97 5.04 -8.14
CA TYR A 62 -12.38 5.65 -9.33
C TYR A 62 -10.87 5.80 -9.15
N TYR A 63 -10.11 5.33 -10.14
CA TYR A 63 -8.65 5.33 -10.12
C TYR A 63 -8.12 6.05 -11.36
N GLY A 64 -7.61 7.27 -11.18
CA GLY A 64 -6.97 8.03 -12.24
C GLY A 64 -5.57 7.49 -12.54
N THR A 65 -5.20 7.40 -13.81
CA THR A 65 -3.86 6.96 -14.21
C THR A 65 -3.42 7.59 -15.53
N ASN A 66 -2.11 7.69 -15.72
CA ASN A 66 -1.47 8.02 -17.00
C ASN A 66 -0.94 6.77 -17.72
N LEU A 67 -1.19 5.57 -17.18
CA LEU A 67 -0.71 4.32 -17.78
C LEU A 67 -1.43 4.04 -19.11
N PRO A 68 -0.69 3.60 -20.15
CA PRO A 68 -1.23 3.32 -21.47
C PRO A 68 -2.32 2.23 -21.44
N MET A 69 -3.46 2.51 -22.09
CA MET A 69 -4.62 1.61 -22.13
C MET A 69 -4.38 0.34 -22.94
N ASP A 70 -3.56 0.43 -23.99
CA ASP A 70 -3.16 -0.67 -24.86
C ASP A 70 -2.22 -1.68 -24.19
N LYS A 71 -1.48 -1.25 -23.15
CA LYS A 71 -0.48 -2.10 -22.48
C LYS A 71 -0.93 -2.59 -21.12
N ILE A 72 -1.62 -1.74 -20.36
CA ILE A 72 -2.00 -2.04 -18.98
C ILE A 72 -3.52 -2.12 -18.91
N PRO A 73 -4.12 -3.29 -18.69
CA PRO A 73 -5.57 -3.43 -18.59
C PRO A 73 -6.12 -2.81 -17.31
N ALA A 74 -7.40 -2.41 -17.31
CA ALA A 74 -8.07 -1.79 -16.16
C ALA A 74 -7.92 -2.60 -14.85
N LYS A 75 -8.02 -3.93 -14.92
CA LYS A 75 -7.81 -4.83 -13.77
C LYS A 75 -6.42 -4.67 -13.17
N ALA A 76 -5.37 -4.52 -13.98
CA ALA A 76 -4.01 -4.35 -13.49
C ALA A 76 -3.82 -3.01 -12.77
N VAL A 77 -4.44 -1.93 -13.28
CA VAL A 77 -4.44 -0.61 -12.61
C VAL A 77 -5.07 -0.70 -11.22
N TYR A 78 -6.23 -1.35 -11.10
CA TYR A 78 -6.87 -1.57 -9.81
C TYR A 78 -5.98 -2.35 -8.83
N LEU A 79 -5.38 -3.45 -9.29
CA LEU A 79 -4.48 -4.26 -8.47
C LEU A 79 -3.25 -3.48 -8.01
N LEU A 80 -2.67 -2.65 -8.88
CA LEU A 80 -1.56 -1.77 -8.52
C LEU A 80 -1.94 -0.79 -7.41
N TYR A 81 -3.14 -0.20 -7.49
CA TYR A 81 -3.66 0.67 -6.44
C TYR A 81 -3.89 -0.06 -5.11
N ARG A 82 -4.35 -1.32 -5.15
CA ARG A 82 -4.43 -2.16 -3.95
C ARG A 82 -3.06 -2.43 -3.34
N ARG A 83 -2.05 -2.72 -4.17
CA ARG A 83 -0.67 -2.92 -3.70
C ARG A 83 -0.08 -1.67 -3.08
N ARG A 84 -0.40 -0.47 -3.59
CA ARG A 84 -0.01 0.80 -2.96
C ARG A 84 -0.51 0.89 -1.53
N TRP A 85 -1.77 0.53 -1.30
CA TRP A 85 -2.34 0.53 0.05
C TRP A 85 -1.64 -0.49 0.95
N GLU A 86 -1.55 -1.75 0.53
CA GLU A 86 -0.91 -2.80 1.33
C GLU A 86 0.56 -2.48 1.63
N GLY A 87 1.34 -2.11 0.60
CA GLY A 87 2.77 -1.90 0.72
C GLY A 87 3.13 -0.63 1.49
N SER A 88 2.38 0.47 1.36
CA SER A 88 2.69 1.70 2.10
C SER A 88 1.97 1.75 3.44
N GLU A 89 0.64 1.62 3.47
CA GLU A 89 -0.14 1.85 4.68
C GLU A 89 0.16 0.80 5.76
N LEU A 90 0.23 -0.49 5.40
CA LEU A 90 0.50 -1.53 6.39
C LEU A 90 1.94 -1.46 6.89
N THR A 91 2.90 -1.22 6.00
CA THR A 91 4.31 -1.05 6.38
C THR A 91 4.47 0.14 7.32
N PHE A 92 3.88 1.30 7.01
CA PHE A 92 3.95 2.46 7.90
C PHE A 92 3.23 2.23 9.23
N LYS A 93 2.11 1.49 9.25
CA LYS A 93 1.47 1.08 10.52
C LYS A 93 2.38 0.18 11.33
N ALA A 94 2.96 -0.86 10.72
CA ALA A 94 3.88 -1.78 11.40
C ALA A 94 5.09 -1.03 11.97
N LEU A 95 5.74 -0.18 11.18
CA LEU A 95 6.87 0.63 11.62
C LEU A 95 6.49 1.58 12.77
N GLN A 96 5.32 2.23 12.70
CA GLN A 96 4.91 3.21 13.71
C GLN A 96 4.45 2.60 15.02
N SER A 97 3.58 1.57 14.98
CA SER A 97 2.96 0.99 16.18
C SER A 97 3.57 -0.34 16.62
N GLY A 98 4.13 -1.12 15.69
CA GLY A 98 4.82 -2.38 15.98
C GLY A 98 6.27 -2.13 16.39
N ASP A 99 7.04 -1.47 15.52
CA ASP A 99 8.47 -1.25 15.71
C ASP A 99 8.78 0.03 16.51
N GLY A 100 7.74 0.69 17.04
CA GLY A 100 7.90 1.84 17.92
C GLY A 100 8.59 3.04 17.28
N MET A 101 8.58 3.20 15.95
CA MET A 101 9.24 4.36 15.32
C MET A 101 8.70 5.70 15.86
N ARG A 102 7.44 5.75 16.34
CA ARG A 102 6.88 6.95 16.98
C ARG A 102 7.59 7.36 18.27
N THR A 103 8.26 6.43 18.95
CA THR A 103 8.98 6.70 20.19
C THR A 103 10.44 7.06 19.97
N ILE A 104 10.94 6.97 18.73
CA ILE A 104 12.31 7.36 18.40
C ILE A 104 12.43 8.88 18.47
N ASN A 105 13.43 9.35 19.22
CA ASN A 105 13.72 10.78 19.32
C ASN A 105 14.40 11.27 18.04
N SER A 106 13.60 11.84 17.14
CA SER A 106 14.04 12.35 15.84
C SER A 106 14.83 13.67 15.90
N ILE A 107 15.17 14.17 17.09
CA ILE A 107 16.04 15.36 17.28
C ILE A 107 17.52 14.93 17.31
N LEU A 108 17.80 13.66 17.59
CA LEU A 108 19.17 13.15 17.62
C LEU A 108 19.73 12.99 16.20
N LEU A 109 20.83 13.69 15.92
CA LEU A 109 21.45 13.73 14.59
C LEU A 109 21.86 12.34 14.09
N ASP A 110 22.37 11.48 14.98
CA ASP A 110 22.81 10.13 14.63
C ASP A 110 21.65 9.23 14.16
N VAL A 111 20.47 9.43 14.74
CA VAL A 111 19.24 8.76 14.30
C VAL A 111 18.87 9.22 12.89
N ILE A 112 18.87 10.53 12.63
CA ILE A 112 18.55 11.11 11.32
C ILE A 112 19.50 10.57 10.25
N ILE A 113 20.81 10.55 10.54
CA ILE A 113 21.85 10.08 9.61
C ILE A 113 21.63 8.60 9.25
N THR A 114 21.25 7.77 10.21
CA THR A 114 20.99 6.34 10.00
C THR A 114 19.85 6.08 9.01
N PHE A 115 18.82 6.94 8.95
CA PHE A 115 17.68 6.78 8.04
C PHE A 115 17.84 7.48 6.68
N ILE A 116 18.79 8.41 6.52
CA ILE A 116 19.01 9.16 5.27
C ILE A 116 20.13 8.57 4.41
N LEU A 117 21.14 7.93 5.01
CA LEU A 117 22.33 7.42 4.31
C LEU A 117 22.28 5.93 3.92
N VAL A 118 21.15 5.26 4.15
CA VAL A 118 20.87 3.91 3.59
C VAL A 118 20.19 4.05 2.24
#